data_AF-A0A958FE60-F1
#
_entry.id   AF-A0A958FE60-F1
#
_cell.length_a   1.000
_cell.length_b   1.000
_cell.length_c   1.000
_cell.angle_alpha   90.00
_cell.angle_beta   90.00
_cell.angle_gamma   90.00
#
_symmetry.space_group_name_H-M   'P 1'
#
loop_
_entity.id
_entity.type
_entity.pdbx_description
1 polymer ?
#
loop_
_entity_poly.entity_id
_entity_poly.type
_entity_poly.pdbx_seq_one_letter_code
_entity_poly.pdbx_strand_id
1 'polypeptide(L)' 'RWQQYQPAQKDWVTTDRIVYHITGGRGGGYRSYTFKRFIKSGEWRVRIETESEQLLGTLHFTVKEVPARAYELVTILR' A
#
# COMPACT_ATOMS: atom_id res chain seq x y z
N ARG A 1 6.34 -2.42 6.41
CA ARG A 1 6.63 -3.48 5.43
C ARG A 1 5.39 -3.76 4.60
N TRP A 2 5.53 -3.75 3.27
CA TRP A 2 4.49 -4.17 2.34
C TRP A 2 4.66 -5.67 2.04
N GLN A 3 3.58 -6.42 2.11
CA GLN A 3 3.60 -7.87 1.92
C GLN A 3 2.47 -8.30 1.01
N GLN A 4 2.77 -9.25 0.12
CA GLN A 4 1.79 -9.89 -0.74
C GLN A 4 1.61 -11.33 -0.26
N TYR A 5 0.36 -11.78 -0.20
CA TYR A 5 0.09 -13.19 0.06
C TYR A 5 0.53 -14.02 -1.14
N GLN A 6 1.28 -15.09 -0.89
CA GLN A 6 1.72 -16.05 -1.90
C GLN A 6 1.00 -17.38 -1.66
N PRO A 7 -0.03 -17.73 -2.46
CA PRO A 7 -0.82 -18.95 -2.25
C PRO A 7 0.02 -20.22 -2.29
N ALA A 8 1.06 -20.26 -3.13
CA ALA A 8 1.98 -21.40 -3.24
C ALA A 8 2.74 -21.67 -1.93
N GLN A 9 3.08 -20.61 -1.18
CA GLN A 9 3.79 -20.71 0.10
C GLN A 9 2.83 -20.70 1.30
N LYS A 10 1.56 -20.38 1.06
CA LYS A 10 0.54 -20.10 2.07
C LYS A 10 0.98 -19.05 3.09
N ASP A 11 1.79 -18.09 2.66
CA ASP A 11 2.42 -17.10 3.54
C ASP A 11 2.47 -15.70 2.92
N TRP A 12 2.68 -14.71 3.78
CA TRP A 12 2.85 -13.30 3.45
C TRP A 12 4.32 -12.98 3.20
N VAL A 13 4.67 -12.79 1.93
CA VAL A 13 6.05 -12.49 1.53
C VAL A 13 6.26 -10.98 1.50
N THR A 14 7.30 -10.50 2.19
CA THR A 14 7.69 -9.09 2.15
C THR A 14 8.18 -8.72 0.76
N THR A 15 7.56 -7.72 0.17
CA THR A 15 7.94 -7.17 -1.14
C THR A 15 8.73 -5.88 -0.98
N ASP A 16 8.40 -5.04 0.00
CA ASP A 16 9.09 -3.77 0.23
C ASP A 16 9.18 -3.42 1.71
N ARG A 17 10.30 -2.79 2.08
CA ARG A 17 10.49 -2.07 3.33
C ARG A 17 10.66 -0.58 3.01
N ILE A 18 9.55 0.16 3.01
CA ILE A 18 9.54 1.60 2.77
C ILE A 18 9.63 2.31 4.12
N VAL A 19 10.76 2.96 4.37
CA VAL A 19 11.01 3.75 5.59
C VAL A 19 10.47 5.17 5.40
N TYR A 20 9.90 5.73 6.46
CA TYR A 20 9.55 7.15 6.53
C TYR A 20 9.85 7.67 7.94
N HIS A 21 10.23 8.94 8.04
CA HIS A 21 10.56 9.57 9.31
C HIS A 21 9.38 10.38 9.83
N ILE A 22 9.08 10.24 11.11
CA ILE A 22 8.13 11.10 11.83
C ILE A 22 8.95 12.00 12.76
N THR A 23 8.73 13.31 12.67
CA THR A 23 9.35 14.31 13.56
C THR A 23 8.27 15.14 14.26
N GLY A 24 8.47 15.43 15.55
CA GLY A 24 7.59 16.27 16.37
C GLY A 24 6.70 15.52 17.37
N GLY A 25 5.56 16.12 17.72
CA GLY A 25 4.56 15.56 18.66
C GLY A 25 3.31 16.42 18.74
N ARG A 26 2.33 16.25 17.84
CA ARG A 26 1.02 16.91 17.94
C ARG A 26 0.01 15.96 18.59
N GLY A 27 -0.74 16.43 19.59
CA GLY A 27 -1.70 15.61 20.34
C GLY A 27 -2.81 14.94 19.50
N GLY A 28 -3.00 15.37 18.25
CA GLY A 28 -3.94 14.75 17.30
C GLY A 28 -3.38 13.58 16.49
N GLY A 29 -2.13 13.16 16.73
CA GLY A 29 -1.48 12.08 15.99
C GLY A 29 -0.91 12.50 14.63
N TYR A 30 -0.50 11.51 13.83
CA TYR A 30 0.16 11.69 12.54
C TYR A 30 -0.67 11.09 11.40
N ARG A 31 -0.68 11.78 10.25
CA ARG A 31 -1.17 11.24 8.99
C ARG A 31 0.01 11.12 8.04
N SER A 32 0.35 9.89 7.68
CA SER A 32 1.47 9.58 6.80
C SER A 32 0.99 8.72 5.65
N TYR A 33 1.67 8.83 4.51
CA TYR A 33 1.43 8.01 3.33
C TYR A 33 2.75 7.47 2.79
N THR A 34 2.69 6.27 2.21
CA THR A 34 3.78 5.70 1.41
C THR A 34 3.21 5.28 0.07
N PHE A 35 4.03 5.34 -0.98
CA PHE A 35 3.60 4.96 -2.32
C PHE A 35 4.37 3.72 -2.78
N LYS A 36 3.64 2.78 -3.39
CA LYS A 36 4.20 1.62 -4.07
C LYS A 36 3.84 1.68 -5.55
N ARG A 37 4.82 1.39 -6.42
CA ARG A 37 4.64 1.23 -7.87
C ARG A 37 4.68 -0.25 -8.24
N PHE A 38 4.22 -0.57 -9.45
CA PHE A 38 4.22 -1.93 -10.02
C PHE A 38 3.54 -2.96 -9.10
N ILE A 39 2.41 -2.56 -8.52
CA ILE A 39 1.62 -3.43 -7.65
C ILE A 39 0.92 -4.50 -8.48
N LYS A 40 1.01 -5.75 -8.05
CA LYS A 40 0.33 -6.88 -8.68
C LYS A 40 -1.07 -7.05 -8.08
N SER A 41 -1.99 -7.59 -8.87
CA SER A 41 -3.27 -8.07 -8.35
C SER A 41 -3.09 -9.13 -7.27
N GLY A 42 -4.07 -9.24 -6.36
CA GLY A 42 -4.07 -10.20 -5.26
C GLY A 42 -4.21 -9.57 -3.88
N GLU A 43 -3.96 -10.38 -2.85
CA GLU A 43 -4.09 -10.00 -1.45
C GLU A 43 -2.82 -9.35 -0.91
N TRP A 44 -3.00 -8.22 -0.23
CA TRP A 44 -1.93 -7.41 0.31
C TRP A 44 -2.16 -7.09 1.78
N ARG A 45 -1.06 -6.96 2.50
CA ARG A 45 -1.06 -6.33 3.82
C ARG A 45 0.13 -5.40 4.00
N VAL A 46 -0.05 -4.40 4.85
CA VAL A 46 1.01 -3.48 5.25
C VAL A 46 1.14 -3.56 6.76
N ARG A 47 2.31 -4.03 7.22
CA ARG A 47 2.72 -3.95 8.63
C ARG A 47 3.37 -2.59 8.88
N ILE A 48 2.81 -1.83 9.81
CA ILE A 48 3.36 -0.55 10.25
C ILE A 48 4.16 -0.84 11.52
N GLU A 49 5.45 -0.52 11.49
CA GLU A 49 6.39 -0.91 12.54
C GLU A 49 7.28 0.27 12.90
N THR A 50 7.76 0.29 14.15
CA THR A 50 8.87 1.14 14.55
C THR A 50 10.18 0.64 13.93
N GLU A 51 11.24 1.43 14.05
CA GLU A 51 12.59 1.02 13.65
C GLU A 51 13.06 -0.25 14.39
N SER A 52 12.68 -0.38 15.67
CA SER A 52 12.91 -1.56 16.51
C SER A 52 11.98 -2.76 16.19
N GLU A 53 11.32 -2.73 15.03
CA GLU A 53 10.44 -3.79 14.51
C GLU A 53 9.19 -4.07 15.36
N GLN A 54 8.85 -3.17 16.28
CA GLN A 54 7.61 -3.26 17.05
C GLN A 54 6.42 -2.98 16.14
N LEU A 55 5.47 -3.92 16.08
CA LEU A 55 4.25 -3.77 15.29
C LEU A 55 3.32 -2.73 15.93
N LEU A 56 3.02 -1.67 15.19
CA LEU A 56 2.04 -0.65 15.56
C LEU A 56 0.65 -0.96 15.00
N GLY A 57 0.59 -1.67 13.86
CA GLY A 57 -0.68 -2.06 13.25
C GLY A 57 -0.50 -2.75 11.91
N THR A 58 -1.59 -3.35 11.41
CA THR A 58 -1.62 -4.02 10.10
C THR A 58 -2.85 -3.59 9.30
N LEU A 59 -2.64 -3.22 8.04
CA LEU A 59 -3.71 -2.91 7.08
C LEU A 59 -3.81 -4.02 6.05
N HIS A 60 -5.01 -4.52 5.76
CA HIS A 60 -5.25 -5.54 4.73
C HIS A 60 -6.10 -4.95 3.61
N PHE A 61 -5.78 -5.30 2.36
CA PHE A 61 -6.56 -4.92 1.18
C PHE A 61 -6.30 -5.88 0.02
N THR A 62 -7.19 -5.85 -0.97
CA THR A 62 -7.06 -6.63 -2.21
C THR A 62 -6.92 -5.69 -3.39
N VAL A 63 -5.90 -5.92 -4.21
CA VAL A 63 -5.70 -5.23 -5.48
C VAL A 63 -6.39 -6.04 -6.56
N LYS A 64 -7.31 -5.41 -7.28
CA LYS A 64 -7.99 -6.00 -8.43
C LYS A 64 -7.52 -5.29 -9.69
N GLU A 65 -7.12 -6.06 -10.69
CA GLU A 65 -6.99 -5.54 -12.05
C GLU A 65 -8.39 -5.22 -12.57
N VAL A 66 -8.55 -4.00 -13.05
CA VAL A 66 -9.79 -3.53 -13.67
C VAL A 66 -9.44 -3.21 -15.11
N PRO A 67 -10.22 -3.68 -16.10
CA PRO A 67 -9.96 -3.35 -17.49
C PRO A 67 -9.92 -1.83 -17.66
N ALA A 68 -9.01 -1.37 -18.52
CA ALA A 68 -8.93 0.04 -18.85
C ALA A 68 -10.30 0.51 -19.33
N ARG A 69 -10.84 1.55 -18.67
CA ARG A 69 -12.08 2.15 -19.10
C ARG A 69 -11.79 2.84 -20.43
N ALA A 70 -12.49 2.44 -21.49
CA ALA A 70 -12.49 3.21 -22.73
C ALA A 70 -13.21 4.53 -22.43
N TYR A 71 -12.45 5.61 -22.27
CA TYR A 71 -13.03 6.94 -22.27
C TYR A 71 -13.23 7.32 -23.74
N GLU A 72 -14.47 7.58 -24.16
CA GLU A 72 -14.68 8.32 -25.39
C GLU A 72 -14.19 9.75 -25.16
N LEU A 73 -13.06 10.10 -25.77
CA LEU A 73 -12.55 11.46 -25.73
C LEU A 73 -13.42 12.32 -26.65
N VAL A 74 -14.44 12.96 -26.07
CA VAL A 74 -15.26 13.94 -26.79
C VAL A 74 -14.55 15.29 -26.74
N THR A 75 -14.06 15.74 -27.89
CA THR A 75 -13.57 17.13 -28.05
C THR A 75 -14.78 18.00 -28.38
N ILE A 76 -15.17 18.87 -27.45
CA ILE A 76 -16.22 19.87 -27.70
C ILE A 76 -15.52 21.14 -28.18
N LEU A 77 -15.67 21.47 -29.46
CA LEU A 77 -15.33 22.80 -29.98
C LEU A 77 -16.50 23.74 -29.64
N ARG A 78 -16.19 24.86 -28.98
CA ARG A 78 -17.11 25.98 -28.81
C ARG A 78 -16.85 27.04 -29.87
#